data_AF-A0A813IAG0-F1
#
_entry.id   AF-A0A813IAG0-F1
#
_cell.length_a   1.000
_cell.length_b   1.000
_cell.length_c   1.000
_cell.angle_alpha   90.00
_cell.angle_beta   90.00
_cell.angle_gamma   90.00
#
_symmetry.space_group_name_H-M   'P 1'
#
loop_
_entity.id
_entity.type
_entity.pdbx_description
1 polymer ?
#
loop_
_entity_poly.entity_id
_entity_poly.type
_entity_poly.pdbx_seq_one_letter_code
_entity_poly.pdbx_strand_id
1 'polypeptide(L)'
;ENAEVYYFENDPETETDRAQVMEAVARDTTVAVTAEHLRQNDASRERRAAASQGVHPFEEPGCQPVHFFNGLEIVYDWCQRVMGQSMQKEDLLRRASAELGGGLLEVRFPSADEGFQTVSLAEVDQYWGQVRVEDVVEPGRCRNLSRADKEHRRALFVAAVKLRSVGYVDGRNEPSAVQLLRAKRNFVASQRLARLSVGKSFARKPPEVKAGNYMQALHELVQQRWGGVGVGSLKDVLKYTSWAVPGAGGFSASVSVAPLGKAFEGDSQPSKKAAEQSAAQKAYNNVVAQSDSLF
;
A
#
# COMPACT_ATOMS: atom_id res chain seq x y z
N GLU A 1 -13.86 -32.47 -16.42
CA GLU A 1 -15.19 -32.76 -15.85
C GLU A 1 -15.08 -33.17 -14.38
N ASN A 2 -14.57 -32.30 -13.50
CA ASN A 2 -14.65 -32.48 -12.04
C ASN A 2 -14.57 -31.08 -11.42
N ALA A 3 -15.72 -30.44 -11.23
CA ALA A 3 -15.80 -29.19 -10.50
C ALA A 3 -16.07 -29.53 -9.02
N GLU A 4 -15.13 -29.21 -8.14
CA GLU A 4 -15.32 -29.30 -6.70
C GLU A 4 -16.20 -28.13 -6.25
N VAL A 5 -17.44 -28.43 -5.87
CA VAL A 5 -18.37 -27.45 -5.30
C VAL A 5 -18.04 -27.31 -3.82
N TYR A 6 -17.37 -26.22 -3.46
CA TYR A 6 -17.17 -25.84 -2.06
C TYR A 6 -18.43 -25.14 -1.55
N TYR A 7 -19.16 -25.81 -0.66
CA TYR A 7 -20.16 -25.15 0.15
C TYR A 7 -19.43 -24.31 1.20
N PHE A 8 -19.67 -23.00 1.22
CA PHE A 8 -19.35 -22.17 2.40
C PHE A 8 -20.36 -22.58 3.46
N GLU A 9 -20.05 -23.67 4.17
CA GLU A 9 -20.91 -24.27 5.17
C GLU A 9 -21.09 -23.28 6.33
N ASN A 10 -22.24 -22.62 6.35
CA ASN A 10 -22.85 -22.21 7.61
C ASN A 10 -23.12 -23.50 8.39
N ASP A 11 -22.16 -23.90 9.22
CA ASP A 11 -22.32 -24.98 10.17
C ASP A 11 -23.62 -24.76 10.98
N PRO A 12 -24.63 -25.63 10.84
CA PRO A 12 -25.93 -25.45 11.48
C PRO A 12 -25.84 -25.34 13.01
N GLU A 13 -24.86 -26.00 13.63
CA GLU A 13 -24.64 -25.92 15.08
C GLU A 13 -24.13 -24.53 15.48
N THR A 14 -23.10 -24.03 14.78
CA THR A 14 -22.58 -22.67 14.98
C THR A 14 -23.66 -21.59 14.77
N GLU A 15 -24.53 -21.73 13.77
CA GLU A 15 -25.63 -20.78 13.54
C GLU A 15 -26.72 -20.89 14.62
N THR A 16 -27.02 -22.09 15.12
CA THR A 16 -27.96 -22.29 16.23
C THR A 16 -27.44 -21.64 17.51
N ASP A 17 -26.15 -21.79 17.81
CA ASP A 17 -25.50 -21.16 18.96
C ASP A 17 -25.51 -19.63 18.84
N ARG A 18 -25.21 -19.10 17.66
CA ARG A 18 -25.32 -17.65 17.38
C ARG A 18 -26.74 -17.14 17.58
N ALA A 19 -27.75 -17.90 17.12
CA ALA A 19 -29.15 -17.55 17.30
C ALA A 19 -29.56 -17.53 18.78
N GLN A 20 -29.13 -18.51 19.58
CA GLN A 20 -29.39 -18.55 21.02
C GLN A 20 -28.73 -17.36 21.75
N VAL A 21 -27.49 -17.00 21.38
CA VAL A 21 -26.81 -15.82 21.94
C VAL A 21 -27.54 -14.54 21.55
N MET A 22 -27.96 -14.39 20.29
CA MET A 22 -28.74 -13.23 19.85
C MET A 22 -30.08 -13.13 20.58
N GLU A 23 -30.76 -14.25 20.83
CA GLU A 23 -32.01 -14.28 21.58
C GLU A 23 -31.81 -13.91 23.06
N ALA A 24 -30.74 -14.41 23.68
CA ALA A 24 -30.38 -14.04 25.05
C ALA A 24 -30.09 -12.53 25.17
N VAL A 25 -29.34 -11.96 24.23
CA VAL A 25 -29.05 -10.51 24.18
C VAL A 25 -30.33 -9.70 23.89
N ALA A 26 -31.21 -10.18 23.01
CA ALA A 26 -32.46 -9.50 22.71
C ALA A 26 -33.43 -9.47 23.90
N ARG A 27 -33.37 -10.49 24.77
CA ARG A 27 -34.15 -10.54 26.03
C ARG A 27 -33.50 -9.74 27.17
N ASP A 28 -32.22 -9.37 27.05
CA ASP A 28 -31.52 -8.60 28.06
C ASP A 28 -31.94 -7.11 28.01
N THR A 29 -32.86 -6.74 28.91
CA THR A 29 -33.34 -5.37 29.05
C THR A 29 -32.27 -4.38 29.49
N THR A 30 -31.12 -4.84 30.01
CA THR A 30 -30.01 -3.95 30.38
C THR A 30 -29.26 -3.41 29.15
N VAL A 31 -29.35 -4.10 28.02
CA VAL A 31 -28.76 -3.70 26.73
C VAL A 31 -29.78 -2.91 25.88
N ALA A 32 -31.04 -2.86 26.29
CA ALA A 32 -32.08 -2.13 25.58
C ALA A 32 -31.72 -0.64 25.47
N VAL A 33 -31.83 -0.09 24.25
CA VAL A 33 -31.65 1.34 24.02
C VAL A 33 -32.78 2.08 24.74
N THR A 34 -32.46 2.70 25.86
CA THR A 34 -33.45 3.46 26.64
C THR A 34 -33.92 4.67 25.84
N ALA A 35 -35.14 5.14 26.11
CA ALA A 35 -35.65 6.38 25.52
C ALA A 35 -34.74 7.59 25.84
N GLU A 36 -34.01 7.54 26.96
CA GLU A 36 -33.01 8.54 27.31
C GLU A 36 -31.79 8.47 26.39
N HIS A 37 -31.27 7.28 26.08
CA HIS A 37 -30.18 7.11 25.12
C HIS A 37 -30.58 7.61 23.72
N LEU A 38 -31.81 7.35 23.27
CA LEU A 38 -32.32 7.88 22.00
C LEU A 38 -32.32 9.41 22.00
N ARG A 39 -32.88 10.04 23.04
CA ARG A 39 -32.87 11.51 23.18
C ARG A 39 -31.47 12.10 23.23
N GLN A 40 -30.54 11.46 23.95
CA GLN A 40 -29.14 11.88 24.00
C GLN A 40 -28.45 11.75 22.64
N ASN A 41 -28.77 10.70 21.87
CA ASN A 41 -28.24 10.52 20.52
C ASN A 41 -28.79 11.58 19.56
N ASP A 42 -30.10 11.83 19.60
CA ASP A 42 -30.76 12.87 18.79
C ASP A 42 -30.22 14.27 19.11
N ALA A 43 -30.14 14.64 20.38
CA ALA A 43 -29.54 15.91 20.80
C ALA A 43 -28.05 16.01 20.43
N SER A 44 -27.33 14.88 20.37
CA SER A 44 -25.95 14.84 19.89
C SER A 44 -25.86 14.92 18.36
N ARG A 45 -26.83 14.41 17.63
CA ARG A 45 -26.94 14.57 16.16
C ARG A 45 -27.26 16.01 15.80
N GLU A 46 -28.21 16.64 16.47
CA GLU A 46 -28.57 18.04 16.26
C GLU A 46 -27.41 18.99 16.57
N ARG A 47 -26.72 18.79 17.70
CA ARG A 47 -25.52 19.58 18.04
C ARG A 47 -24.42 19.45 16.98
N ARG A 48 -24.19 18.23 16.47
CA ARG A 48 -23.21 18.01 15.39
C ARG A 48 -23.63 18.69 14.09
N ALA A 49 -24.90 18.54 13.69
CA ALA A 49 -25.45 19.17 12.50
C ALA A 49 -25.36 20.71 12.57
N ALA A 50 -25.58 21.31 13.75
CA ALA A 50 -25.40 22.73 13.97
C ALA A 50 -23.93 23.16 13.93
N ALA A 51 -23.02 22.38 14.52
CA ALA A 51 -21.59 22.68 14.55
C ALA A 51 -20.92 22.54 13.18
N SER A 52 -21.44 21.68 12.31
CA SER A 52 -20.85 21.33 11.02
C SER A 52 -21.55 21.97 9.82
N GLN A 53 -22.50 22.88 10.05
CA GLN A 53 -23.35 23.45 8.99
C GLN A 53 -22.50 24.07 7.88
N GLY A 54 -22.51 23.43 6.71
CA GLY A 54 -21.76 23.85 5.52
C GLY A 54 -20.32 23.36 5.41
N VAL A 55 -19.80 22.67 6.45
CA VAL A 55 -18.42 22.11 6.46
C VAL A 55 -18.45 20.60 6.23
N HIS A 56 -19.33 19.88 6.91
CA HIS A 56 -19.43 18.41 6.81
C HIS A 56 -20.84 17.92 7.14
N PRO A 57 -21.39 16.95 6.38
CA PRO A 57 -20.88 16.48 5.08
C PRO A 57 -20.93 17.59 4.02
N PHE A 58 -20.12 17.45 2.97
CA PHE A 58 -20.25 18.32 1.80
C PHE A 58 -21.35 17.74 0.90
N GLU A 59 -22.42 18.51 0.74
CA GLU A 59 -23.65 18.12 0.07
C GLU A 59 -23.97 19.07 -1.08
N GLU A 60 -24.33 18.49 -2.23
CA GLU A 60 -24.86 19.21 -3.38
C GLU A 60 -26.24 18.61 -3.73
N PRO A 61 -27.23 19.42 -4.13
CA PRO A 61 -28.55 18.91 -4.48
C PRO A 61 -28.49 17.79 -5.53
N GLY A 62 -29.07 16.64 -5.23
CA GLY A 62 -29.11 15.48 -6.12
C GLY A 62 -27.79 14.69 -6.23
N CYS A 63 -26.77 15.03 -5.43
CA CYS A 63 -25.48 14.34 -5.39
C CYS A 63 -25.34 13.49 -4.12
N GLN A 64 -24.47 12.49 -4.18
CA GLN A 64 -24.06 11.75 -2.99
C GLN A 64 -23.15 12.61 -2.11
N PRO A 65 -23.33 12.60 -0.78
CA PRO A 65 -22.52 13.39 0.12
C PRO A 65 -21.05 12.94 0.11
N VAL A 66 -20.15 13.91 0.16
CA VAL A 66 -18.75 13.66 0.54
C VAL A 66 -18.67 13.79 2.05
N HIS A 67 -18.10 12.82 2.73
CA HIS A 67 -17.95 12.81 4.18
C HIS A 67 -16.56 12.32 4.60
N PHE A 68 -16.14 12.66 5.81
CA PHE A 68 -14.87 12.26 6.44
C PHE A 68 -14.37 10.84 6.16
N PHE A 69 -15.25 9.83 6.06
CA PHE A 69 -14.83 8.44 5.82
C PHE A 69 -14.66 8.02 4.36
N ASN A 70 -15.44 8.57 3.40
CA ASN A 70 -15.39 8.19 1.98
C ASN A 70 -14.41 9.07 1.19
N GLY A 71 -14.04 10.24 1.72
CA GLY A 71 -13.08 11.14 1.05
C GLY A 71 -11.75 10.44 0.69
N LEU A 72 -11.30 9.49 1.51
CA LEU A 72 -10.15 8.63 1.20
C LEU A 72 -10.36 7.84 -0.10
N GLU A 73 -11.46 7.10 -0.20
CA GLU A 73 -11.77 6.23 -1.33
C GLU A 73 -11.93 7.03 -2.63
N ILE A 74 -12.60 8.18 -2.55
CA ILE A 74 -12.82 9.08 -3.68
C ILE A 74 -11.49 9.58 -4.26
N VAL A 75 -10.60 10.09 -3.40
CA VAL A 75 -9.30 10.60 -3.84
C VAL A 75 -8.44 9.46 -4.39
N TYR A 76 -8.48 8.28 -3.77
CA TYR A 76 -7.68 7.13 -4.21
C TYR A 76 -8.15 6.59 -5.56
N ASP A 77 -9.45 6.38 -5.74
CA ASP A 77 -10.01 5.88 -7.00
C ASP A 77 -9.65 6.83 -8.14
N TRP A 78 -9.80 8.15 -7.92
CA TRP A 78 -9.34 9.16 -8.87
C TRP A 78 -7.85 9.00 -9.20
N CYS A 79 -6.97 9.01 -8.19
CA CYS A 79 -5.52 8.98 -8.42
C CYS A 79 -5.07 7.68 -9.09
N GLN A 80 -5.55 6.52 -8.65
CA GLN A 80 -5.21 5.22 -9.22
C GLN A 80 -5.65 5.12 -10.68
N ARG A 81 -6.86 5.60 -11.01
CA ARG A 81 -7.33 5.61 -12.39
C ARG A 81 -6.52 6.55 -13.26
N VAL A 82 -6.16 7.75 -12.77
CA VAL A 82 -5.35 8.71 -13.54
C VAL A 82 -3.93 8.16 -13.76
N MET A 83 -3.31 7.58 -12.73
CA MET A 83 -1.92 7.12 -12.81
C MET A 83 -1.78 5.74 -13.46
N GLY A 84 -2.84 4.94 -13.52
CA GLY A 84 -2.82 3.60 -14.11
C GLY A 84 -2.01 2.58 -13.31
N GLN A 85 -1.80 2.82 -12.01
CA GLN A 85 -1.03 1.96 -11.12
C GLN A 85 -1.62 1.96 -9.71
N SER A 86 -1.35 0.90 -8.95
CA SER A 86 -1.67 0.87 -7.52
C SER A 86 -0.89 1.94 -6.77
N MET A 87 -1.53 2.63 -5.83
CA MET A 87 -0.90 3.65 -5.00
C MET A 87 -0.97 3.28 -3.52
N GLN A 88 0.10 3.62 -2.79
CA GLN A 88 0.14 3.59 -1.34
C GLN A 88 -0.34 4.94 -0.78
N LYS A 89 -0.70 4.97 0.52
CA LYS A 89 -1.15 6.18 1.20
C LYS A 89 -0.09 7.27 1.21
N GLU A 90 1.14 6.84 1.34
CA GLU A 90 2.32 7.68 1.44
C GLU A 90 2.61 8.41 0.11
N ASP A 91 2.08 7.93 -1.02
CA ASP A 91 2.30 8.56 -2.33
C ASP A 91 1.50 9.87 -2.50
N LEU A 92 0.37 10.01 -1.78
CA LEU A 92 -0.48 11.20 -1.82
C LEU A 92 -0.11 12.24 -0.75
N LEU A 93 0.54 11.79 0.32
CA LEU A 93 0.77 12.60 1.52
C LEU A 93 2.23 13.03 1.58
N ARG A 94 2.46 14.35 1.57
CA ARG A 94 3.77 14.87 1.91
C ARG A 94 3.80 15.21 3.39
N ARG A 95 4.74 14.61 4.11
CA ARG A 95 4.96 14.87 5.54
C ARG A 95 6.22 15.68 5.77
N ALA A 96 6.23 16.44 6.86
CA ALA A 96 7.43 17.09 7.35
C ALA A 96 8.44 16.02 7.80
N SER A 97 9.73 16.35 7.78
CA SER A 97 10.75 15.48 8.37
C SER A 97 10.47 15.28 9.86
N ALA A 98 10.99 14.19 10.44
CA ALA A 98 10.88 13.94 11.88
C ALA A 98 11.49 15.10 12.70
N GLU A 99 12.53 15.75 12.18
CA GLU A 99 13.16 16.94 12.78
C GLU A 99 12.21 18.14 12.88
N LEU A 100 11.25 18.23 11.96
CA LEU A 100 10.19 19.25 11.94
C LEU A 100 8.88 18.75 12.58
N GLY A 101 8.93 17.64 13.33
CA GLY A 101 7.78 17.11 14.08
C GLY A 101 6.90 16.12 13.32
N GLY A 102 7.23 15.74 12.07
CA GLY A 102 6.59 14.63 11.37
C GLY A 102 5.11 14.83 10.97
N GLY A 103 4.61 16.07 11.01
CA GLY A 103 3.22 16.40 10.66
C GLY A 103 2.91 16.33 9.15
N LEU A 104 1.63 16.33 8.81
CA LEU A 104 1.17 16.44 7.43
C LEU A 104 1.45 17.86 6.89
N LEU A 105 2.07 17.98 5.71
CA LEU A 105 2.30 19.27 5.06
C LEU A 105 1.24 19.54 3.99
N GLU A 106 1.04 18.60 3.08
CA GLU A 106 0.13 18.75 1.94
C GLU A 106 -0.34 17.38 1.42
N VAL A 107 -1.53 17.39 0.81
CA VAL A 107 -2.06 16.29 -0.01
C VAL A 107 -1.87 16.66 -1.46
N ARG A 108 -1.30 15.78 -2.27
CA ARG A 108 -1.07 16.00 -3.70
C ARG A 108 -1.86 14.98 -4.52
N PHE A 109 -2.60 15.45 -5.51
CA PHE A 109 -3.37 14.61 -6.42
C PHE A 109 -3.24 15.12 -7.87
N PRO A 110 -3.40 14.25 -8.88
CA PRO A 110 -3.29 14.67 -10.26
C PRO A 110 -4.52 15.50 -10.67
N SER A 111 -4.27 16.54 -11.45
CA SER A 111 -5.29 17.44 -12.00
C SER A 111 -5.37 17.27 -13.51
N ALA A 112 -6.57 17.48 -14.05
CA ALA A 112 -6.81 17.46 -15.48
C ALA A 112 -6.13 18.61 -16.23
N ASP A 113 -5.76 19.70 -15.56
CA ASP A 113 -5.32 20.95 -16.20
C ASP A 113 -3.84 21.24 -15.93
N GLU A 114 -3.40 21.14 -14.67
CA GLU A 114 -2.07 21.59 -14.22
C GLU A 114 -1.13 20.44 -13.84
N GLY A 115 -1.51 19.21 -14.20
CA GLY A 115 -0.75 18.00 -13.86
C GLY A 115 -0.96 17.56 -12.42
N PHE A 116 -0.54 18.37 -11.43
CA PHE A 116 -0.78 18.08 -10.01
C PHE A 116 -1.26 19.31 -9.26
N GLN A 117 -2.31 19.12 -8.47
CA GLN A 117 -2.77 20.08 -7.49
C GLN A 117 -2.38 19.63 -6.09
N THR A 118 -2.21 20.61 -5.21
CA THR A 118 -1.95 20.39 -3.79
C THR A 118 -3.05 21.02 -2.94
N VAL A 119 -3.28 20.40 -1.80
CA VAL A 119 -4.10 20.92 -0.70
C VAL A 119 -3.18 21.00 0.50
N SER A 120 -2.81 22.23 0.86
CA SER A 120 -1.89 22.49 1.97
C SER A 120 -2.59 22.33 3.32
N LEU A 121 -1.84 22.09 4.39
CA LEU A 121 -2.40 22.07 5.75
C LEU A 121 -3.13 23.39 6.09
N ALA A 122 -2.64 24.53 5.62
CA ALA A 122 -3.27 25.83 5.81
C ALA A 122 -4.64 25.92 5.13
N GLU A 123 -4.79 25.36 3.92
CA GLU A 123 -6.08 25.28 3.22
C GLU A 123 -7.05 24.35 3.96
N VAL A 124 -6.55 23.25 4.53
CA VAL A 124 -7.35 22.35 5.38
C VAL A 124 -7.81 23.05 6.66
N ASP A 125 -6.92 23.81 7.30
CA ASP A 125 -7.24 24.60 8.49
C ASP A 125 -8.25 25.70 8.20
N GLN A 126 -8.10 26.39 7.07
CA GLN A 126 -9.06 27.39 6.62
C GLN A 126 -10.43 26.79 6.33
N TYR A 127 -10.49 25.63 5.65
CA TYR A 127 -11.75 24.99 5.28
C TYR A 127 -12.55 24.54 6.51
N TRP A 128 -11.89 23.89 7.46
CA TRP A 128 -12.56 23.40 8.67
C TRP A 128 -12.78 24.49 9.72
N GLY A 129 -12.01 25.59 9.68
CA GLY A 129 -12.11 26.68 10.62
C GLY A 129 -11.95 26.22 12.07
N GLN A 130 -12.99 26.43 12.87
CA GLN A 130 -13.02 26.03 14.29
C GLN A 130 -13.66 24.65 14.52
N VAL A 131 -14.16 23.99 13.46
CA VAL A 131 -14.85 22.71 13.57
C VAL A 131 -13.83 21.59 13.79
N ARG A 132 -13.93 20.90 14.92
CA ARG A 132 -13.07 19.74 15.21
C ARG A 132 -13.69 18.47 14.64
N VAL A 133 -12.84 17.46 14.38
CA VAL A 133 -13.31 16.17 13.84
C VAL A 133 -14.29 15.49 14.80
N GLU A 134 -14.08 15.65 16.11
CA GLU A 134 -14.96 15.13 17.16
C GLU A 134 -16.35 15.77 17.15
N ASP A 135 -16.47 16.98 16.60
CA ASP A 135 -17.74 17.71 16.51
C ASP A 135 -18.57 17.29 15.28
N VAL A 136 -18.00 16.50 14.35
CA VAL A 136 -18.72 16.03 13.15
C VAL A 136 -18.82 14.50 13.07
N VAL A 137 -17.87 13.79 13.66
CA VAL A 137 -17.82 12.33 13.64
C VAL A 137 -18.30 11.74 14.96
N GLU A 138 -19.06 10.66 14.86
CA GLU A 138 -19.46 9.90 16.05
C GLU A 138 -18.24 9.37 16.83
N PRO A 139 -18.15 9.61 18.15
CA PRO A 139 -16.98 9.23 18.95
C PRO A 139 -16.60 7.76 18.82
N GLY A 140 -17.59 6.86 18.72
CA GLY A 140 -17.36 5.42 18.53
C GLY A 140 -16.58 5.09 17.26
N ARG A 141 -16.83 5.81 16.17
CA ARG A 141 -16.13 5.62 14.88
C ARG A 141 -14.71 6.21 14.88
N CYS A 142 -14.44 7.17 15.76
CA CYS A 142 -13.12 7.81 15.91
C CYS A 142 -12.24 7.16 16.97
N ARG A 143 -12.76 6.27 17.82
CA ARG A 143 -12.04 5.70 18.98
C ARG A 143 -10.74 5.00 18.59
N ASN A 144 -10.71 4.34 17.43
CA ASN A 144 -9.55 3.59 16.95
C ASN A 144 -8.65 4.38 16.00
N LEU A 145 -8.99 5.65 15.71
CA LEU A 145 -8.20 6.48 14.81
C LEU A 145 -7.13 7.24 15.58
N SER A 146 -5.88 7.06 15.16
CA SER A 146 -4.77 7.86 15.65
C SER A 146 -4.96 9.35 15.30
N ARG A 147 -4.31 10.25 16.05
CA ARG A 147 -4.33 11.69 15.73
C ARG A 147 -3.86 11.95 14.30
N ALA A 148 -2.79 11.29 13.89
CA ALA A 148 -2.26 11.40 12.52
C ALA A 148 -3.31 10.92 11.48
N ASP A 149 -4.03 9.84 11.75
CA ASP A 149 -5.09 9.39 10.83
C ASP A 149 -6.28 10.33 10.75
N LYS A 150 -6.65 10.98 11.86
CA LYS A 150 -7.67 12.03 11.85
C LYS A 150 -7.22 13.20 10.98
N GLU A 151 -5.98 13.65 11.14
CA GLU A 151 -5.38 14.73 10.33
C GLU A 151 -5.35 14.35 8.83
N HIS A 152 -4.95 13.12 8.49
CA HIS A 152 -4.95 12.65 7.10
C HIS A 152 -6.35 12.63 6.49
N ARG A 153 -7.33 12.05 7.20
CA ARG A 153 -8.72 11.95 6.71
C ARG A 153 -9.35 13.34 6.55
N ARG A 154 -9.03 14.27 7.45
CA ARG A 154 -9.44 15.67 7.38
C ARG A 154 -8.91 16.34 6.10
N ALA A 155 -7.63 16.13 5.77
CA ALA A 155 -7.03 16.68 4.57
C ALA A 155 -7.54 16.02 3.28
N LEU A 156 -7.71 14.70 3.29
CA LEU A 156 -8.27 13.95 2.16
C LEU A 156 -9.74 14.31 1.90
N PHE A 157 -10.51 14.62 2.95
CA PHE A 157 -11.86 15.15 2.80
C PHE A 157 -11.85 16.46 2.02
N VAL A 158 -10.98 17.41 2.36
CA VAL A 158 -10.87 18.69 1.63
C VAL A 158 -10.41 18.46 0.19
N ALA A 159 -9.47 17.53 -0.04
CA ALA A 159 -9.08 17.14 -1.39
C ALA A 159 -10.25 16.55 -2.18
N ALA A 160 -11.09 15.69 -1.58
CA ALA A 160 -12.28 15.15 -2.21
C ALA A 160 -13.31 16.24 -2.55
N VAL A 161 -13.52 17.20 -1.64
CA VAL A 161 -14.39 18.37 -1.89
C VAL A 161 -13.85 19.20 -3.06
N LYS A 162 -12.53 19.37 -3.17
CA LYS A 162 -11.90 20.09 -4.29
C LYS A 162 -12.03 19.33 -5.61
N LEU A 163 -11.83 18.01 -5.61
CA LEU A 163 -12.10 17.17 -6.79
C LEU A 163 -13.55 17.29 -7.26
N ARG A 164 -14.47 17.36 -6.30
CA ARG A 164 -15.91 17.51 -6.53
C ARG A 164 -16.26 18.89 -7.10
N SER A 165 -15.82 19.96 -6.45
CA SER A 165 -16.16 21.33 -6.84
C SER A 165 -15.61 21.73 -8.22
N VAL A 166 -14.48 21.13 -8.63
CA VAL A 166 -13.90 21.33 -9.97
C VAL A 166 -14.54 20.42 -11.04
N GLY A 167 -15.35 19.44 -10.63
CA GLY A 167 -16.02 18.50 -11.56
C GLY A 167 -15.12 17.39 -12.10
N TYR A 168 -14.02 17.09 -11.40
CA TYR A 168 -13.21 15.89 -11.68
C TYR A 168 -13.94 14.62 -11.25
N VAL A 169 -14.75 14.73 -10.19
CA VAL A 169 -15.62 13.67 -9.69
C VAL A 169 -17.08 14.12 -9.82
N ASP A 170 -17.94 13.24 -10.31
CA ASP A 170 -19.34 13.51 -10.63
C ASP A 170 -20.27 13.36 -9.41
N GLY A 171 -21.57 13.65 -9.59
CA GLY A 171 -22.67 13.47 -8.63
C GLY A 171 -22.61 12.21 -7.74
N ARG A 172 -22.09 11.10 -8.27
CA ARG A 172 -22.07 9.78 -7.63
C ARG A 172 -20.73 9.43 -6.98
N ASN A 173 -19.86 10.42 -6.80
CA ASN A 173 -18.50 10.22 -6.36
C ASN A 173 -17.65 9.41 -7.37
N GLU A 174 -18.04 9.35 -8.65
CA GLU A 174 -17.29 8.64 -9.68
C GLU A 174 -16.43 9.60 -10.53
N PRO A 175 -15.22 9.20 -10.94
CA PRO A 175 -14.39 9.99 -11.85
C PRO A 175 -15.10 10.33 -13.17
N SER A 176 -15.17 11.63 -13.50
CA SER A 176 -15.68 12.09 -14.79
C SER A 176 -14.78 11.57 -15.93
N ALA A 177 -15.36 10.82 -16.88
CA ALA A 177 -14.62 10.17 -17.96
C ALA A 177 -13.78 11.17 -18.79
N VAL A 178 -14.33 12.36 -19.07
CA VAL A 178 -13.64 13.41 -19.84
C VAL A 178 -12.44 13.96 -19.06
N GLN A 179 -12.62 14.24 -17.77
CA GLN A 179 -11.55 14.79 -16.93
C GLN A 179 -10.47 13.74 -16.66
N LEU A 180 -10.87 12.48 -16.48
CA LEU A 180 -9.95 11.37 -16.32
C LEU A 180 -9.03 11.21 -17.52
N LEU A 181 -9.56 11.29 -18.75
CA LEU A 181 -8.76 11.23 -19.98
C LEU A 181 -7.77 12.40 -20.09
N ARG A 182 -8.20 13.62 -19.74
CA ARG A 182 -7.33 14.81 -19.72
C ARG A 182 -6.22 14.67 -18.69
N ALA A 183 -6.56 14.27 -17.47
CA ALA A 183 -5.61 14.05 -16.39
C ALA A 183 -4.59 12.95 -16.74
N LYS A 184 -5.02 11.84 -17.34
CA LYS A 184 -4.11 10.79 -17.84
C LYS A 184 -3.08 11.33 -18.84
N ARG A 185 -3.55 12.10 -19.83
CA ARG A 185 -2.68 12.71 -20.84
C ARG A 185 -1.63 13.63 -20.22
N ASN A 186 -2.03 14.45 -19.26
CA ASN A 186 -1.16 15.40 -18.59
C ASN A 186 -0.21 14.73 -17.60
N PHE A 187 -0.68 13.70 -16.91
CA PHE A 187 0.15 12.91 -16.00
C PHE A 187 1.31 12.22 -16.74
N VAL A 188 1.05 11.57 -17.88
CA VAL A 188 2.11 10.95 -18.69
C VAL A 188 3.12 11.98 -19.18
N ALA A 189 2.67 13.18 -19.57
CA ALA A 189 3.58 14.27 -19.94
C ALA A 189 4.47 14.70 -18.77
N SER A 190 3.92 14.77 -17.54
CA SER A 190 4.68 15.11 -16.34
C SER A 190 5.65 14.00 -15.90
N GLN A 191 5.29 12.73 -16.09
CA GLN A 191 6.19 11.60 -15.84
C GLN A 191 7.33 11.51 -16.85
N ARG A 192 7.17 11.99 -18.09
CA ARG A 192 8.27 12.05 -19.06
C ARG A 192 9.37 13.04 -18.66
N LEU A 193 9.09 13.94 -17.72
CA LEU A 193 10.12 14.71 -17.02
C LEU A 193 10.77 13.92 -15.88
N ALA A 194 10.62 12.59 -15.85
CA ALA A 194 11.32 11.71 -14.93
C ALA A 194 12.77 12.12 -14.91
N ARG A 195 13.11 12.79 -13.80
CA ARG A 195 14.34 12.66 -13.05
C ARG A 195 15.17 11.58 -13.72
N LEU A 196 16.27 11.96 -14.37
CA LEU A 196 17.42 11.08 -14.51
C LEU A 196 17.76 10.65 -13.08
N SER A 197 17.05 9.63 -12.61
CA SER A 197 17.49 8.78 -11.54
C SER A 197 18.75 8.20 -12.12
N VAL A 198 19.88 8.81 -11.77
CA VAL A 198 21.18 8.14 -11.78
C VAL A 198 20.98 6.96 -10.84
N GLY A 199 20.37 5.90 -11.36
CA GLY A 199 19.79 4.82 -10.59
C GLY A 199 20.93 3.98 -10.10
N LYS A 200 21.62 4.41 -9.02
CA LYS A 200 22.76 3.71 -8.41
C LYS A 200 23.69 3.07 -9.47
N SER A 201 23.88 3.73 -10.61
CA SER A 201 24.71 3.28 -11.72
C SER A 201 26.19 3.58 -11.47
N PHE A 202 26.53 4.07 -10.28
CA PHE A 202 27.87 3.90 -9.75
C PHE A 202 28.06 2.42 -9.47
N ALA A 203 28.93 1.78 -10.25
CA ALA A 203 29.36 0.40 -10.05
C ALA A 203 29.65 0.19 -8.56
N ARG A 204 28.73 -0.48 -7.87
CA ARG A 204 28.97 -0.91 -6.49
C ARG A 204 30.02 -1.99 -6.59
N LYS A 205 31.12 -1.82 -5.85
CA LYS A 205 32.11 -2.89 -5.70
C LYS A 205 31.36 -4.17 -5.30
N PRO A 206 31.65 -5.31 -5.94
CA PRO A 206 31.02 -6.56 -5.57
C PRO A 206 31.25 -6.84 -4.08
N PRO A 207 30.26 -7.37 -3.36
CA PRO A 207 30.35 -7.54 -1.91
C PRO A 207 31.49 -8.51 -1.55
N GLU A 208 32.37 -8.10 -0.64
CA GLU A 208 33.51 -8.93 -0.23
C GLU A 208 33.04 -10.22 0.45
N VAL A 209 33.66 -11.33 0.08
CA VAL A 209 33.34 -12.65 0.62
C VAL A 209 33.97 -12.81 2.01
N LYS A 210 33.18 -12.66 3.06
CA LYS A 210 33.64 -12.83 4.45
C LYS A 210 33.67 -14.31 4.83
N ALA A 211 34.82 -14.78 5.29
CA ALA A 211 35.02 -16.14 5.83
C ALA A 211 34.54 -17.27 4.89
N GLY A 212 34.63 -17.07 3.56
CA GLY A 212 34.22 -18.09 2.58
C GLY A 212 32.70 -18.31 2.47
N ASN A 213 31.87 -17.39 3.01
CA ASN A 213 30.42 -17.48 2.86
C ASN A 213 29.94 -16.92 1.52
N TYR A 214 30.19 -17.66 0.45
CA TYR A 214 29.80 -17.32 -0.92
C TYR A 214 28.28 -17.30 -1.13
N MET A 215 27.50 -18.10 -0.40
CA MET A 215 26.04 -18.07 -0.51
C MET A 215 25.47 -16.69 -0.16
N GLN A 216 25.94 -16.10 0.95
CA GLN A 216 25.51 -14.75 1.35
C GLN A 216 26.04 -13.68 0.41
N ALA A 217 27.31 -13.75 0.01
CA ALA A 217 27.88 -12.80 -0.94
C ALA A 217 27.15 -12.83 -2.29
N LEU A 218 26.77 -14.01 -2.78
CA LEU A 218 25.96 -14.17 -3.99
C LEU A 218 24.56 -13.59 -3.83
N HIS A 219 23.91 -13.82 -2.68
CA HIS A 219 22.60 -13.26 -2.36
C HIS A 219 22.63 -11.73 -2.39
N GLU A 220 23.63 -11.12 -1.74
CA GLU A 220 23.82 -9.67 -1.74
C GLU A 220 24.14 -9.14 -3.14
N LEU A 221 25.02 -9.82 -3.90
CA LEU A 221 25.38 -9.42 -5.27
C LEU A 221 24.17 -9.45 -6.21
N VAL A 222 23.36 -10.51 -6.13
CA VAL A 222 22.14 -10.69 -6.92
C VAL A 222 21.10 -9.62 -6.55
N GLN A 223 20.93 -9.34 -5.25
CA GLN A 223 20.04 -8.28 -4.79
C GLN A 223 20.51 -6.88 -5.22
N GLN A 224 21.82 -6.62 -5.21
CA GLN A 224 22.37 -5.36 -5.70
C GLN A 224 22.13 -5.19 -7.20
N ARG A 225 22.21 -6.28 -7.98
CA ARG A 225 22.11 -6.23 -9.44
C ARG A 225 20.67 -6.28 -9.96
N TRP A 226 19.80 -7.06 -9.33
CA TRP A 226 18.45 -7.34 -9.82
C TRP A 226 17.33 -7.06 -8.81
N GLY A 227 17.64 -6.69 -7.56
CA GLY A 227 16.64 -6.48 -6.50
C GLY A 227 15.69 -5.29 -6.71
N GLY A 228 15.95 -4.44 -7.72
CA GLY A 228 15.04 -3.37 -8.11
C GLY A 228 14.16 -3.68 -9.33
N VAL A 229 14.41 -4.79 -10.04
CA VAL A 229 13.83 -5.05 -11.37
C VAL A 229 12.61 -5.96 -11.29
N GLY A 230 11.68 -5.72 -10.37
CA GLY A 230 10.40 -6.45 -10.28
C GLY A 230 10.53 -7.99 -10.22
N VAL A 231 11.73 -8.51 -10.00
CA VAL A 231 11.99 -9.95 -9.87
C VAL A 231 11.41 -10.33 -8.51
N GLY A 232 10.70 -11.47 -8.46
CA GLY A 232 9.96 -11.94 -7.28
C GLY A 232 10.82 -12.14 -6.03
N SER A 233 10.36 -13.00 -5.13
CA SER A 233 11.14 -13.31 -3.92
C SER A 233 12.54 -13.78 -4.33
N LEU A 234 13.57 -13.52 -3.53
CA LEU A 234 14.94 -13.89 -3.91
C LEU A 234 15.12 -15.41 -4.11
N LYS A 235 14.21 -16.20 -3.53
CA LYS A 235 14.07 -17.64 -3.77
C LYS A 235 13.73 -18.00 -5.23
N ASP A 236 13.08 -17.09 -5.95
CA ASP A 236 12.75 -17.24 -7.37
C ASP A 236 13.95 -16.90 -8.26
N VAL A 237 14.90 -16.12 -7.73
CA VAL A 237 16.11 -15.68 -8.44
C VAL A 237 17.25 -16.70 -8.30
N LEU A 238 17.41 -17.25 -7.10
CA LEU A 238 18.43 -18.25 -6.77
C LEU A 238 17.78 -19.55 -6.33
N LYS A 239 17.99 -20.61 -7.12
CA LYS A 239 17.51 -21.96 -6.79
C LYS A 239 18.68 -22.90 -6.57
N TYR A 240 18.82 -23.41 -5.35
CA TYR A 240 19.82 -24.41 -5.00
C TYR A 240 19.24 -25.81 -5.10
N THR A 241 19.99 -26.72 -5.72
CA THR A 241 19.69 -28.14 -5.81
C THR A 241 20.91 -28.93 -5.38
N SER A 242 20.76 -29.85 -4.43
CA SER A 242 21.86 -30.66 -3.91
C SER A 242 21.47 -32.14 -3.85
N TRP A 243 22.43 -33.01 -4.15
CA TRP A 243 22.25 -34.46 -4.19
C TRP A 243 23.50 -35.19 -3.67
N ALA A 244 23.30 -36.40 -3.14
CA ALA A 244 24.40 -37.27 -2.71
C ALA A 244 25.05 -37.93 -3.93
N VAL A 245 26.38 -38.07 -3.94
CA VAL A 245 27.14 -38.75 -5.00
C VAL A 245 27.32 -40.22 -4.61
N PRO A 246 26.71 -41.17 -5.34
CA PRO A 246 26.85 -42.59 -5.04
C PRO A 246 28.33 -43.03 -5.11
N GLY A 247 28.80 -43.78 -4.12
CA GLY A 247 30.14 -44.39 -4.09
C GLY A 247 31.29 -43.49 -3.61
N ALA A 248 31.12 -42.16 -3.58
CA ALA A 248 32.18 -41.23 -3.19
C ALA A 248 32.04 -40.67 -1.75
N GLY A 249 30.94 -40.98 -1.05
CA GLY A 249 30.70 -40.49 0.31
C GLY A 249 30.55 -38.96 0.41
N GLY A 250 30.20 -38.29 -0.68
CA GLY A 250 30.12 -36.83 -0.77
C GLY A 250 28.78 -36.31 -1.31
N PHE A 251 28.65 -34.99 -1.33
CA PHE A 251 27.50 -34.25 -1.85
C PHE A 251 27.95 -33.34 -3.00
N SER A 252 27.13 -33.25 -4.04
CA SER A 252 27.26 -32.25 -5.10
C SER A 252 26.06 -31.31 -5.04
N ALA A 253 26.25 -30.08 -5.50
CA ALA A 253 25.19 -29.09 -5.55
C ALA A 253 25.33 -28.21 -6.80
N SER A 254 24.21 -27.67 -7.25
CA SER A 254 24.16 -26.64 -8.27
C SER A 254 23.27 -25.48 -7.83
N VAL A 255 23.59 -24.28 -8.31
CA VAL A 255 22.78 -23.08 -8.12
C VAL A 255 22.37 -22.52 -9.47
N SER A 256 21.07 -22.34 -9.67
CA SER A 256 20.51 -21.67 -10.85
C SER A 256 20.28 -20.19 -10.57
N VAL A 257 20.77 -19.33 -11.46
CA VAL A 257 20.60 -17.88 -11.40
C VAL A 257 19.63 -17.49 -12.51
N ALA A 258 18.35 -17.31 -12.17
CA ALA A 258 17.27 -17.17 -13.15
C ALA A 258 17.49 -16.05 -14.19
N PRO A 259 17.95 -14.84 -13.82
CA PRO A 259 18.21 -13.77 -14.80
C PRO A 259 19.30 -14.10 -15.82
N LEU A 260 20.20 -15.04 -15.51
CA LEU A 260 21.25 -15.48 -16.41
C LEU A 260 20.83 -16.70 -17.25
N GLY A 261 19.73 -17.38 -16.88
CA GLY A 261 19.31 -18.64 -17.49
C GLY A 261 20.37 -19.75 -17.37
N LYS A 262 21.25 -19.68 -16.36
CA LYS A 262 22.39 -20.59 -16.18
C LYS A 262 22.38 -21.23 -14.80
N ALA A 263 22.79 -22.50 -14.76
CA ALA A 263 23.08 -23.22 -13.55
C ALA A 263 24.59 -23.45 -13.41
N PHE A 264 25.09 -23.35 -12.19
CA PHE A 264 26.50 -23.50 -11.86
C PHE A 264 26.65 -24.67 -10.89
N GLU A 265 27.39 -25.69 -11.31
CA GLU A 265 27.62 -26.90 -10.52
C GLU A 265 28.94 -26.79 -9.72
N GLY A 266 28.83 -26.91 -8.39
CA GLY A 266 29.94 -26.90 -7.44
C GLY A 266 30.75 -28.20 -7.48
N ASP A 267 31.85 -28.22 -6.75
CA ASP A 267 32.67 -29.43 -6.57
C ASP A 267 32.03 -30.34 -5.51
N SER A 268 32.33 -31.63 -5.58
CA SER A 268 31.86 -32.60 -4.58
C SER A 268 32.55 -32.36 -3.23
N GLN A 269 31.76 -32.30 -2.16
CA GLN A 269 32.21 -31.96 -0.81
C GLN A 269 31.65 -32.95 0.23
N PRO A 270 32.28 -33.11 1.42
CA PRO A 270 31.83 -34.05 2.43
C PRO A 270 30.50 -33.66 3.10
N SER A 271 30.04 -32.41 2.94
CA SER A 271 28.74 -31.96 3.46
C SER A 271 27.94 -31.20 2.41
N LYS A 272 26.61 -31.32 2.48
CA LYS A 272 25.67 -30.59 1.62
C LYS A 272 25.91 -29.08 1.62
N LYS A 273 26.14 -28.49 2.80
CA LYS A 273 26.41 -27.05 2.93
C LYS A 273 27.71 -26.64 2.24
N ALA A 274 28.76 -27.44 2.34
CA ALA A 274 30.03 -27.16 1.65
C ALA A 274 29.88 -27.27 0.12
N ALA A 275 29.10 -28.24 -0.38
CA ALA A 275 28.80 -28.37 -1.80
C ALA A 275 28.03 -27.15 -2.33
N GLU A 276 27.02 -26.67 -1.57
CA GLU A 276 26.26 -25.46 -1.93
C GLU A 276 27.13 -24.19 -1.91
N GLN A 277 28.08 -24.07 -0.98
CA GLN A 277 29.05 -22.97 -0.97
C GLN A 277 29.97 -23.01 -2.20
N SER A 278 30.43 -24.19 -2.62
CA SER A 278 31.23 -24.35 -3.84
C SER A 278 30.44 -23.97 -5.10
N ALA A 279 29.17 -24.37 -5.19
CA ALA A 279 28.28 -23.95 -6.29
C ALA A 279 28.06 -22.43 -6.29
N ALA A 280 27.82 -21.84 -5.11
CA ALA A 280 27.67 -20.40 -4.95
C ALA A 280 28.94 -19.63 -5.33
N GLN A 281 30.13 -20.16 -5.01
CA GLN A 281 31.41 -19.58 -5.39
C GLN A 281 31.57 -19.48 -6.92
N LYS A 282 31.29 -20.57 -7.63
CA LYS A 282 31.36 -20.59 -9.10
C LYS A 282 30.37 -19.61 -9.73
N ALA A 283 29.14 -19.56 -9.21
CA ALA A 283 28.14 -18.58 -9.66
C ALA A 283 28.56 -17.14 -9.38
N TYR A 284 29.03 -16.84 -8.16
CA TYR A 284 29.50 -15.51 -7.76
C TYR A 284 30.60 -15.00 -8.68
N ASN A 285 31.64 -15.81 -8.89
CA ASN A 285 32.76 -15.44 -9.76
C ASN A 285 32.29 -15.17 -11.20
N ASN A 286 31.33 -15.95 -11.71
CA ASN A 286 30.77 -15.73 -13.03
C ASN A 286 29.95 -14.43 -13.13
N VAL A 287 29.12 -14.15 -12.11
CA VAL A 287 28.33 -12.90 -12.06
C VAL A 287 29.25 -11.68 -11.97
N VAL A 288 30.33 -11.75 -11.19
CA VAL A 288 31.34 -10.69 -11.12
C VAL A 288 32.02 -10.50 -12.48
N ALA A 289 32.55 -11.56 -13.09
CA ALA A 289 33.23 -11.48 -14.38
C ALA A 289 32.34 -10.93 -15.52
N GLN A 290 31.05 -11.29 -15.54
CA GLN A 290 30.11 -10.73 -16.51
C GLN A 290 29.82 -9.24 -16.27
N SER A 291 29.93 -8.75 -15.03
CA SER A 291 29.79 -7.32 -14.75
C SER A 291 30.90 -6.52 -15.42
N ASP A 292 32.13 -7.04 -15.37
CA ASP A 292 33.30 -6.35 -15.93
C ASP A 292 33.29 -6.33 -17.46
N SER A 293 32.61 -7.29 -18.11
CA SER A 293 32.50 -7.35 -19.58
C SER A 293 31.47 -6.40 -20.21
N LEU A 294 30.59 -5.81 -19.40
CA LEU A 294 29.49 -4.95 -19.86
C LEU A 294 29.82 -3.45 -19.78
N PHE A 295 31.03 -3.09 -19.34
CA PHE A 295 31.56 -1.72 -19.27
C PHE A 295 32.86 -1.62 -20.07
#